data_AF-A0A429DQI6-F1
#
_entry.id   AF-A0A429DQI6-F1
#
_cell.length_a   1.000
_cell.length_b   1.000
_cell.length_c   1.000
_cell.angle_alpha   90.00
_cell.angle_beta   90.00
_cell.angle_gamma   90.00
#
_symmetry.space_group_name_H-M   'P 1'
#
loop_
_entity.id
_entity.type
_entity.pdbx_description
1 polymer ?
#
loop_
_entity_poly.entity_id
_entity_poly.type
_entity_poly.pdbx_seq_one_letter_code
_entity_poly.pdbx_strand_id
1 'polypeptide(L)'
;MYEYDVFISYRRGGGDAPDWVRNHFHPRLQRLLDDNVDYDVKIFLEDSVAVGGNWPREVREALQRARILVPVCSPKYFRDERCLAEWHTMAKREEIVAREGVTKAGRLIYPVIFSDSDYYPAWAHERRMRSFRDWNKPHPQYQKTPEYIEFEDELGRMVKELVEIIEQAPPWSPEWPIETPPPEPPRPSKLPRF
;
A
#
# COMPACT_ATOMS: atom_id res chain seq x y z
N MET A 1 16.04 -1.21 -12.45
CA MET A 1 16.35 -1.56 -11.05
C MET A 1 15.22 -1.06 -10.15
N TYR A 2 15.10 -1.57 -8.92
CA TYR A 2 14.17 -0.98 -7.96
C TYR A 2 14.61 0.45 -7.60
N GLU A 3 13.62 1.33 -7.47
CA GLU A 3 13.77 2.71 -7.00
C GLU A 3 13.17 2.90 -5.60
N TYR A 4 12.19 2.08 -5.24
CA TYR A 4 11.49 2.13 -3.96
C TYR A 4 11.55 0.77 -3.26
N ASP A 5 11.77 0.80 -1.95
CA ASP A 5 11.64 -0.38 -1.10
C ASP A 5 10.18 -0.68 -0.80
N VAL A 6 9.40 0.38 -0.56
CA VAL A 6 8.00 0.28 -0.17
C VAL A 6 7.13 1.19 -1.02
N PHE A 7 5.99 0.69 -1.46
CA PHE A 7 4.90 1.45 -2.04
C PHE A 7 3.73 1.42 -1.05
N ILE A 8 3.32 2.56 -0.52
CA ILE A 8 2.14 2.65 0.35
C ILE A 8 0.91 2.93 -0.52
N SER A 9 -0.06 2.01 -0.47
CA SER A 9 -1.34 2.15 -1.18
C SER A 9 -2.46 2.37 -0.17
N TYR A 10 -3.31 3.36 -0.40
CA TYR A 10 -4.48 3.62 0.44
C TYR A 10 -5.54 4.38 -0.34
N ARG A 11 -6.80 4.30 0.12
CA ARG A 11 -7.88 5.09 -0.46
C ARG A 11 -7.68 6.56 -0.09
N ARG A 12 -7.30 7.38 -1.07
CA ARG A 12 -6.99 8.82 -0.92
C ARG A 12 -8.22 9.72 -0.66
N GLY A 13 -9.40 9.30 -1.12
CA GLY A 13 -10.63 10.09 -1.07
C GLY A 13 -11.60 9.66 0.02
N GLY A 14 -11.74 10.51 1.05
CA GLY A 14 -12.74 10.41 2.12
C GLY A 14 -12.41 9.37 3.21
N GLY A 15 -13.01 9.55 4.39
CA GLY A 15 -12.67 8.77 5.59
C GLY A 15 -11.33 9.21 6.19
N ASP A 16 -10.93 8.55 7.28
CA ASP A 16 -9.80 8.97 8.12
C ASP A 16 -8.46 8.34 7.71
N ALA A 17 -8.48 7.31 6.85
CA ALA A 17 -7.26 6.61 6.41
C ALA A 17 -6.22 7.55 5.76
N PRO A 18 -6.59 8.48 4.86
CA PRO A 18 -5.62 9.43 4.30
C PRO A 18 -4.88 10.25 5.35
N ASP A 19 -5.62 10.83 6.29
CA ASP A 19 -5.04 11.69 7.31
C ASP A 19 -4.22 10.88 8.31
N TRP A 20 -4.66 9.68 8.66
CA TRP A 20 -3.86 8.76 9.48
C TRP A 20 -2.55 8.35 8.79
N VAL A 21 -2.59 8.07 7.48
CA VAL A 21 -1.38 7.75 6.71
C VAL A 21 -0.40 8.91 6.73
N ARG A 22 -0.88 10.13 6.44
CA ARG A 22 -0.05 11.35 6.38
C ARG A 22 0.50 11.76 7.74
N ASN A 23 -0.34 11.74 8.77
CA ASN A 23 -0.01 12.31 10.07
C ASN A 23 0.79 11.35 10.96
N HIS A 24 0.66 10.04 10.75
CA HIS A 24 1.20 9.04 11.68
C HIS A 24 1.96 7.92 10.96
N PHE A 25 1.29 7.17 10.08
CA PHE A 25 1.83 5.92 9.56
C PHE A 25 3.07 6.14 8.69
N HIS A 26 2.98 6.94 7.64
CA HIS A 26 4.10 7.14 6.70
C HIS A 26 5.32 7.81 7.37
N PRO A 27 5.20 8.95 8.09
CA PRO A 27 6.36 9.60 8.71
C PRO A 27 7.04 8.74 9.78
N ARG A 28 6.29 7.88 10.49
CA ARG A 28 6.89 6.99 11.48
C ARG A 28 7.50 5.75 10.84
N LEU A 29 6.84 5.18 9.83
CA LEU A 29 7.34 4.04 9.06
C LEU A 29 8.67 4.37 8.38
N GLN A 30 8.78 5.53 7.72
CA GLN A 30 10.02 5.99 7.10
C GLN A 30 11.19 6.01 8.11
N ARG A 31 11.01 6.72 9.23
CA ARG A 31 12.05 6.84 10.26
C ARG A 31 12.46 5.49 10.85
N LEU A 32 11.48 4.64 11.16
CA LEU A 32 11.78 3.32 11.71
C LEU A 32 12.50 2.44 10.69
N LEU A 33 12.14 2.49 9.41
CA LEU A 33 12.86 1.75 8.38
C LEU A 33 14.29 2.25 8.22
N ASP A 34 14.52 3.57 8.15
CA ASP A 34 15.86 4.17 8.07
C ASP A 34 16.73 3.80 9.29
N ASP A 35 16.15 3.68 10.49
CA ASP A 35 16.87 3.27 11.70
C ASP A 35 17.24 1.76 11.72
N ASN A 36 16.67 0.94 10.83
CA ASN A 36 16.83 -0.52 10.84
C ASN A 36 17.61 -1.08 9.64
N VAL A 37 18.11 -0.24 8.73
CA VAL A 37 18.96 -0.64 7.60
C VAL A 37 20.19 0.27 7.47
N ASP A 38 21.18 -0.14 6.67
CA ASP A 38 22.43 0.61 6.45
C ASP A 38 22.38 1.54 5.22
N TYR A 39 21.19 1.79 4.67
CA TYR A 39 20.95 2.62 3.49
C TYR A 39 19.68 3.47 3.64
N ASP A 40 19.56 4.53 2.85
CA ASP A 40 18.35 5.38 2.88
C ASP A 40 17.16 4.64 2.24
N VAL A 41 16.12 4.37 3.04
CA VAL A 41 14.94 3.65 2.55
C VAL A 41 14.07 4.57 1.72
N LYS A 42 13.61 4.07 0.57
CA LYS A 42 12.76 4.85 -0.34
C LYS A 42 11.32 4.35 -0.31
N ILE A 43 10.44 5.17 0.25
CA ILE A 43 9.00 4.92 0.25
C ILE A 43 8.32 5.76 -0.83
N PHE A 44 7.59 5.12 -1.72
CA PHE A 44 6.65 5.79 -2.61
C PHE A 44 5.29 5.94 -1.93
N LEU A 45 4.80 7.17 -1.88
CA LEU A 45 3.46 7.50 -1.39
C LEU A 45 2.83 8.50 -2.37
N GLU A 46 1.79 8.07 -3.09
CA GLU A 46 1.01 8.97 -3.93
C GLU A 46 -0.09 9.65 -3.11
N ASP A 47 0.00 10.97 -2.97
CA ASP A 47 -0.95 11.76 -2.19
C ASP A 47 -1.97 12.52 -3.05
N SER A 48 -1.82 12.55 -4.38
CA SER A 48 -2.76 13.26 -5.23
C SER A 48 -4.09 12.51 -5.37
N VAL A 49 -5.18 13.27 -5.25
CA VAL A 49 -6.50 12.80 -5.69
C VAL A 49 -6.52 12.88 -7.21
N ALA A 50 -6.85 11.77 -7.85
CA ALA A 50 -6.96 11.68 -9.30
C ALA A 50 -7.85 12.78 -9.88
N VAL A 51 -7.26 13.69 -10.66
CA VAL A 51 -8.05 14.61 -11.50
C VAL A 51 -8.20 13.96 -12.87
N GLY A 52 -9.42 13.49 -13.18
CA GLY A 52 -9.77 13.06 -14.55
C GLY A 52 -9.48 11.59 -14.90
N GLY A 53 -9.66 10.65 -13.96
CA GLY A 53 -9.76 9.20 -14.25
C GLY A 53 -8.48 8.49 -14.69
N ASN A 54 -7.51 9.19 -15.26
CA ASN A 54 -6.28 8.58 -15.78
C ASN A 54 -5.36 8.13 -14.64
N TRP A 55 -5.01 6.84 -14.60
CA TRP A 55 -4.01 6.30 -13.65
C TRP A 55 -2.63 6.85 -14.03
N PRO A 56 -2.01 7.73 -13.19
CA PRO A 56 -0.81 8.45 -13.58
C PRO A 56 0.30 7.48 -14.00
N ARG A 57 1.00 7.81 -15.08
CA ARG A 57 2.15 7.01 -15.54
C ARG A 57 3.19 6.87 -14.45
N GLU A 58 3.42 7.93 -13.68
CA GLU A 58 4.34 7.95 -12.54
C GLU A 58 3.98 6.88 -11.48
N VAL A 59 2.71 6.74 -11.10
CA VAL A 59 2.27 5.73 -10.13
C VAL A 59 2.54 4.31 -10.66
N ARG A 60 2.30 4.07 -11.96
CA ARG A 60 2.59 2.77 -12.59
C ARG A 60 4.08 2.46 -12.62
N GLU A 61 4.89 3.45 -13.00
CA GLU A 61 6.35 3.32 -13.03
C GLU A 61 6.91 3.09 -11.61
N ALA A 62 6.42 3.83 -10.63
CA ALA A 62 6.78 3.64 -9.23
C ALA A 62 6.41 2.26 -8.72
N LEU A 63 5.19 1.78 -9.03
CA LEU A 63 4.77 0.43 -8.67
C LEU A 63 5.63 -0.64 -9.35
N GLN A 64 6.05 -0.45 -10.61
CA GLN A 64 6.98 -1.35 -11.30
C GLN A 64 8.36 -1.40 -10.63
N ARG A 65 8.77 -0.29 -10.02
CA ARG A 65 10.08 -0.12 -9.38
C ARG A 65 10.02 -0.16 -7.85
N ALA A 66 8.91 -0.60 -7.27
CA ALA A 66 8.77 -0.89 -5.85
C ALA A 66 9.01 -2.37 -5.54
N ARG A 67 9.75 -2.66 -4.48
CA ARG A 67 9.96 -4.03 -3.99
C ARG A 67 8.68 -4.58 -3.36
N ILE A 68 8.10 -3.86 -2.41
CA ILE A 68 6.98 -4.31 -1.57
C ILE A 68 5.81 -3.30 -1.64
N LEU A 69 4.59 -3.82 -1.60
CA LEU A 69 3.36 -3.05 -1.45
C LEU A 69 2.85 -3.16 -0.01
N VAL A 70 2.60 -2.02 0.61
CA VAL A 70 1.95 -1.89 1.92
C VAL A 70 0.58 -1.25 1.71
N PRO A 71 -0.48 -2.05 1.51
CA PRO A 71 -1.83 -1.53 1.39
C PRO A 71 -2.43 -1.27 2.77
N VAL A 72 -2.94 -0.05 2.96
CA VAL A 72 -3.70 0.38 4.14
C VAL A 72 -5.18 0.09 3.89
N CYS A 73 -5.57 -1.10 4.34
CA CYS A 73 -6.87 -1.68 4.08
C CYS A 73 -7.96 -0.97 4.87
N SER A 74 -9.00 -0.54 4.16
CA SER A 74 -10.29 -0.09 4.68
C SER A 74 -11.39 -0.64 3.76
N PRO A 75 -12.69 -0.66 4.13
CA PRO A 75 -13.73 -1.14 3.23
C PRO A 75 -13.74 -0.42 1.87
N LYS A 76 -13.38 0.87 1.87
CA LYS A 76 -13.31 1.68 0.65
C LYS A 76 -12.06 1.39 -0.20
N TYR A 77 -10.98 0.87 0.40
CA TYR A 77 -9.79 0.41 -0.34
C TYR A 77 -10.18 -0.66 -1.36
N PHE A 78 -10.96 -1.67 -0.93
CA PHE A 78 -11.37 -2.79 -1.78
C PHE A 78 -12.48 -2.46 -2.79
N ARG A 79 -12.93 -1.20 -2.84
CA ARG A 79 -13.85 -0.69 -3.85
C ARG A 79 -13.21 0.34 -4.78
N ASP A 80 -11.94 0.67 -4.53
CA ASP A 80 -11.19 1.62 -5.34
C ASP A 80 -10.40 0.86 -6.40
N GLU A 81 -10.72 1.11 -7.67
CA GLU A 81 -10.13 0.38 -8.80
C GLU A 81 -8.60 0.52 -8.87
N ARG A 82 -8.05 1.67 -8.43
CA ARG A 82 -6.59 1.86 -8.41
C ARG A 82 -5.94 1.06 -7.31
N CYS A 83 -6.53 1.08 -6.11
CA CYS A 83 -6.05 0.27 -4.98
C CYS A 83 -6.07 -1.23 -5.31
N LEU A 84 -7.11 -1.68 -6.03
CA LEU A 84 -7.20 -3.06 -6.52
C LEU A 84 -6.17 -3.34 -7.63
N ALA A 85 -5.98 -2.45 -8.58
CA ALA A 85 -4.96 -2.58 -9.62
C ALA A 85 -3.53 -2.68 -9.04
N GLU A 86 -3.22 -1.85 -8.05
CA GLU A 86 -1.95 -1.87 -7.31
C GLU A 86 -1.75 -3.22 -6.59
N TRP A 87 -2.81 -3.71 -5.92
CA TRP A 87 -2.81 -5.02 -5.27
C TRP A 87 -2.61 -6.17 -6.26
N HIS A 88 -3.44 -6.25 -7.31
CA HIS A 88 -3.41 -7.34 -8.28
C HIS A 88 -2.08 -7.40 -9.05
N THR A 89 -1.48 -6.23 -9.33
CA THR A 89 -0.14 -6.14 -9.90
C THR A 89 0.89 -6.91 -9.07
N MET A 90 0.90 -6.69 -7.75
CA MET A 90 1.89 -7.31 -6.87
C MET A 90 1.56 -8.78 -6.59
N ALA A 91 0.27 -9.12 -6.50
CA ALA A 91 -0.17 -10.51 -6.41
C ALA A 91 0.26 -11.31 -7.65
N LYS A 92 0.20 -10.70 -8.85
CA LYS A 92 0.66 -11.35 -10.08
C LYS A 92 2.17 -11.59 -10.10
N ARG A 93 2.95 -10.68 -9.54
CA ARG A 93 4.40 -10.86 -9.38
C ARG A 93 4.71 -12.03 -8.45
N GLU A 94 4.01 -12.14 -7.31
CA GLU A 94 4.15 -13.29 -6.42
C GLU A 94 3.82 -14.61 -7.12
N GLU A 95 2.77 -14.65 -7.95
CA GLU A 95 2.45 -15.84 -8.77
C GLU A 95 3.58 -16.20 -9.75
N ILE A 96 4.20 -15.22 -10.40
CA ILE A 96 5.32 -15.45 -11.33
C ILE A 96 6.50 -16.05 -10.57
N VAL A 97 6.91 -15.42 -9.46
CA VAL A 97 8.03 -15.86 -8.62
C VAL A 97 7.79 -17.27 -8.07
N ALA A 98 6.56 -17.56 -7.62
CA ALA A 98 6.19 -18.88 -7.12
C ALA A 98 6.30 -19.98 -8.19
N ARG A 99 5.91 -19.68 -9.44
CA ARG A 99 6.04 -20.64 -10.57
C ARG A 99 7.48 -20.88 -11.00
N GLU A 100 8.34 -19.87 -10.88
CA GLU A 100 9.75 -19.97 -11.25
C GLU A 100 10.59 -20.77 -10.24
N GLY A 101 9.97 -21.26 -9.15
CA GLY A 101 10.63 -22.12 -8.19
C GLY A 101 11.69 -21.41 -7.34
N VAL A 102 11.66 -20.08 -7.28
CA VAL A 102 12.51 -19.29 -6.38
C VAL A 102 12.14 -19.69 -4.95
N THR A 103 13.05 -20.38 -4.28
CA THR A 103 12.85 -21.14 -3.01
C THR A 103 12.41 -20.28 -1.82
N LYS A 104 12.47 -18.96 -1.95
CA LYS A 104 11.72 -18.01 -1.12
C LYS A 104 10.77 -17.26 -2.05
N ALA A 105 9.51 -17.73 -2.15
CA ALA A 105 8.45 -16.94 -2.75
C ALA A 105 8.27 -15.68 -1.90
N GLY A 106 8.98 -14.61 -2.27
CA GLY A 106 9.01 -13.37 -1.51
C GLY A 106 7.60 -12.81 -1.45
N ARG A 107 7.08 -12.66 -0.23
CA ARG A 107 5.83 -11.94 0.01
C ARG A 107 6.01 -10.50 -0.45
N LEU A 108 5.31 -10.07 -1.49
CA LEU A 108 5.40 -8.71 -2.04
C LEU A 108 4.27 -7.81 -1.54
N ILE A 109 3.26 -8.37 -0.87
CA ILE A 109 2.15 -7.60 -0.29
C ILE A 109 2.12 -7.77 1.23
N TYR A 110 2.25 -6.65 1.95
CA TYR A 110 2.16 -6.55 3.41
C TYR A 110 0.94 -5.70 3.82
N PRO A 111 -0.27 -6.28 3.87
CA PRO A 111 -1.48 -5.54 4.19
C PRO A 111 -1.56 -5.16 5.67
N VAL A 112 -1.99 -3.92 5.92
CA VAL A 112 -2.33 -3.41 7.25
C VAL A 112 -3.82 -3.07 7.33
N ILE A 113 -4.47 -3.49 8.42
CA ILE A 113 -5.88 -3.22 8.68
C ILE A 113 -5.99 -1.86 9.37
N PHE A 114 -6.65 -0.89 8.73
CA PHE A 114 -6.92 0.43 9.32
C PHE A 114 -8.26 0.48 10.08
N SER A 115 -9.27 -0.29 9.67
CA SER A 115 -10.64 -0.22 10.21
C SER A 115 -11.18 -1.59 10.61
N ASP A 116 -12.50 -1.74 10.80
CA ASP A 116 -13.11 -3.06 10.78
C ASP A 116 -12.77 -3.79 9.47
N SER A 117 -12.44 -5.07 9.58
CA SER A 117 -12.10 -5.95 8.46
C SER A 117 -13.31 -6.75 7.97
N ASP A 118 -14.50 -6.43 8.48
CA ASP A 118 -15.73 -7.19 8.30
C ASP A 118 -16.23 -7.15 6.86
N TYR A 119 -15.96 -6.06 6.15
CA TYR A 119 -16.36 -5.86 4.76
C TYR A 119 -15.24 -6.17 3.75
N TYR A 120 -14.13 -6.76 4.19
CA TYR A 120 -13.05 -7.10 3.28
C TYR A 120 -13.43 -8.34 2.47
N PRO A 121 -13.06 -8.40 1.18
CA PRO A 121 -13.33 -9.57 0.37
C PRO A 121 -12.56 -10.78 0.94
N ALA A 122 -13.13 -11.98 0.81
CA ALA A 122 -12.55 -13.20 1.37
C ALA A 122 -11.09 -13.44 0.92
N TRP A 123 -10.79 -13.16 -0.34
CA TRP A 123 -9.43 -13.30 -0.90
C TRP A 123 -8.40 -12.39 -0.21
N ALA A 124 -8.83 -11.28 0.41
CA ALA A 124 -7.91 -10.41 1.13
C ALA A 124 -7.43 -11.09 2.42
N HIS A 125 -8.32 -11.83 3.09
CA HIS A 125 -8.03 -12.58 4.32
C HIS A 125 -7.16 -13.81 4.12
N GLU A 126 -6.95 -14.25 2.87
CA GLU A 126 -5.96 -15.31 2.55
C GLU A 126 -4.53 -14.87 2.91
N ARG A 127 -4.30 -13.57 3.05
CA ARG A 127 -3.01 -13.00 3.48
C ARG A 127 -3.04 -12.67 4.95
N ARG A 128 -1.91 -12.92 5.62
CA ARG A 128 -1.69 -12.47 7.00
C ARG A 128 -1.63 -10.94 7.05
N MET A 129 -2.71 -10.29 7.51
CA MET A 129 -2.73 -8.83 7.71
C MET A 129 -2.28 -8.46 9.12
N ARG A 130 -1.64 -7.29 9.28
CA ARG A 130 -1.36 -6.72 10.60
C ARG A 130 -2.42 -5.69 10.97
N SER A 131 -2.96 -5.78 12.18
CA SER A 131 -4.01 -4.86 12.62
C SER A 131 -3.44 -3.60 13.25
N PHE A 132 -3.90 -2.45 12.77
CA PHE A 132 -3.70 -1.14 13.38
C PHE A 132 -5.02 -0.47 13.79
N ARG A 133 -6.13 -1.23 13.78
CA ARG A 133 -7.48 -0.70 14.04
C ARG A 133 -7.61 -0.01 15.41
N ASP A 134 -6.83 -0.46 16.40
CA ASP A 134 -6.90 0.07 17.77
C ASP A 134 -6.18 1.44 17.89
N TRP A 135 -5.41 1.81 16.87
CA TRP A 135 -4.59 3.03 16.79
C TRP A 135 -4.87 3.85 15.52
N ASN A 136 -6.09 3.76 14.99
CA ASN A 136 -6.49 4.38 13.71
C ASN A 136 -6.93 5.85 13.81
N LYS A 137 -6.57 6.54 14.89
CA LYS A 137 -6.94 7.94 15.15
C LYS A 137 -6.16 8.86 14.20
N PRO A 138 -6.80 9.63 13.30
CA PRO A 138 -6.10 10.40 12.26
C PRO A 138 -5.54 11.74 12.72
N HIS A 139 -5.95 12.22 13.90
CA HIS A 139 -5.70 13.59 14.33
C HIS A 139 -4.26 13.76 14.82
N PRO A 140 -3.52 14.82 14.43
CA PRO A 140 -2.15 15.06 14.88
C PRO A 140 -1.96 15.04 16.41
N GLN A 141 -2.99 15.43 17.17
CA GLN A 141 -2.99 15.40 18.64
C GLN A 141 -2.81 13.98 19.21
N TYR A 142 -3.14 12.94 18.44
CA TYR A 142 -2.94 11.56 18.83
C TYR A 142 -1.47 11.26 19.17
N GLN A 143 -0.51 11.93 18.54
CA GLN A 143 0.93 11.78 18.84
C GLN A 143 1.31 12.10 20.31
N LYS A 144 0.44 12.80 21.04
CA LYS A 144 0.66 13.20 22.42
C LYS A 144 -0.02 12.29 23.44
N THR A 145 -0.67 11.21 23.01
CA THR A 145 -1.40 10.31 23.91
C THR A 145 -0.54 9.09 24.27
N PRO A 146 -0.77 8.45 25.42
CA PRO A 146 -0.04 7.25 25.81
C PRO A 146 -0.20 6.10 24.79
N GLU A 147 -1.37 5.96 24.18
CA GLU A 147 -1.64 4.90 23.19
C GLU A 147 -0.84 5.09 21.89
N TYR A 148 -0.20 6.25 21.69
CA TYR A 148 0.72 6.43 20.57
C TYR A 148 2.01 5.63 20.75
N ILE A 149 2.44 5.38 22.00
CA ILE A 149 3.60 4.53 22.29
C ILE A 149 3.32 3.09 21.83
N GLU A 150 2.12 2.58 22.12
CA GLU A 150 1.69 1.24 21.67
C GLU A 150 1.62 1.13 20.14
N PHE A 151 1.13 2.18 19.47
CA PHE A 151 1.18 2.29 18.02
C PHE A 151 2.60 2.20 17.48
N GLU A 152 3.55 2.92 18.09
CA GLU A 152 4.96 2.88 17.71
C GLU A 152 5.60 1.52 17.95
N ASP A 153 5.28 0.85 19.05
CA ASP A 153 5.75 -0.50 19.35
C ASP A 153 5.24 -1.50 18.30
N GLU A 154 3.96 -1.43 17.93
CA GLU A 154 3.38 -2.29 16.91
C GLU A 154 3.95 -2.01 15.53
N LEU A 155 4.18 -0.74 15.18
CA LEU A 155 4.85 -0.35 13.96
C LEU A 155 6.31 -0.81 13.94
N GLY A 156 7.01 -0.78 15.09
CA GLY A 156 8.36 -1.33 15.22
C GLY A 156 8.42 -2.84 14.97
N ARG A 157 7.43 -3.60 15.43
CA ARG A 157 7.30 -5.04 15.10
C ARG A 157 7.04 -5.24 13.60
N MET A 158 6.20 -4.41 13.00
CA MET A 158 5.95 -4.42 11.56
C MET A 158 7.23 -4.14 10.76
N VAL A 159 8.02 -3.15 11.15
CA VAL A 159 9.26 -2.77 10.46
C VAL A 159 10.26 -3.92 10.44
N LYS A 160 10.44 -4.65 11.55
CA LYS A 160 11.32 -5.83 11.59
C LYS A 160 10.92 -6.87 10.54
N GLU A 161 9.63 -7.18 10.45
CA GLU A 161 9.13 -8.10 9.42
C GLU A 161 9.27 -7.53 8.00
N LEU A 162 9.07 -6.23 7.81
CA LEU A 162 9.23 -5.58 6.51
C LEU A 162 10.67 -5.60 6.02
N VAL A 163 11.66 -5.37 6.89
CA VAL A 163 13.09 -5.45 6.51
C VAL A 163 13.43 -6.84 5.98
N GLU A 164 13.05 -7.90 6.70
CA GLU A 164 13.25 -9.28 6.24
C GLU A 164 12.58 -9.56 4.89
N ILE A 165 11.40 -8.98 4.67
CA ILE A 165 10.64 -9.15 3.42
C ILE A 165 11.29 -8.37 2.26
N ILE A 166 11.76 -7.14 2.51
CA ILE A 166 12.45 -6.30 1.53
C ILE A 166 13.74 -6.97 1.05
N GLU A 167 14.52 -7.57 1.96
CA GLU A 167 15.74 -8.32 1.64
C GLU A 167 15.46 -9.59 0.82
N GLN A 168 14.28 -10.17 0.99
CA GLN A 168 13.84 -11.37 0.27
C GLN A 168 13.09 -11.07 -1.03
N ALA A 169 12.93 -9.80 -1.39
CA ALA A 169 12.29 -9.42 -2.65
C ALA A 169 13.10 -10.00 -3.83
N PRO A 170 12.42 -10.54 -4.87
CA PRO A 170 13.09 -11.04 -6.06
C PRO A 170 13.86 -9.90 -6.74
N PRO A 171 14.88 -10.19 -7.56
CA PRO A 171 15.54 -9.17 -8.36
C PRO A 171 14.54 -8.41 -9.24
N TRP A 172 14.81 -7.11 -9.46
CA TRP A 172 13.96 -6.31 -10.33
C TRP A 172 13.98 -6.84 -11.77
N SER A 173 12.81 -6.91 -12.40
CA SER A 173 12.65 -7.24 -13.81
C SER A 173 11.89 -6.12 -14.54
N PRO A 174 12.36 -5.70 -15.74
CA PRO A 174 11.59 -4.78 -16.59
C PRO A 174 10.28 -5.41 -17.10
N GLU A 175 10.19 -6.74 -17.09
CA GLU A 175 9.02 -7.51 -17.50
C GLU A 175 7.99 -7.67 -16.38
N TRP A 176 8.18 -7.01 -15.23
CA TRP A 176 7.19 -7.06 -14.16
C TRP A 176 5.83 -6.55 -14.65
N PRO A 177 4.75 -7.32 -14.45
CA PRO A 177 3.42 -6.94 -14.90
C PRO A 177 2.95 -5.69 -14.19
N ILE A 178 2.03 -4.97 -14.84
CA ILE A 178 1.26 -3.86 -14.32
C ILE A 178 -0.19 -4.07 -14.75
N GLU A 179 -1.05 -4.43 -13.79
CA GLU A 179 -2.49 -4.53 -14.01
C GLU A 179 -3.08 -3.13 -13.99
N THR A 180 -3.75 -2.71 -15.07
CA THR A 180 -4.41 -1.40 -15.13
C THR A 180 -5.87 -1.49 -14.69
N PRO A 181 -6.39 -0.50 -13.94
CA PRO A 181 -7.82 -0.45 -13.67
C PRO A 181 -8.60 -0.36 -14.99
N PRO A 182 -9.84 -0.89 -15.04
CA PRO A 182 -10.67 -0.76 -16.22
C PRO A 182 -10.85 0.72 -16.60
N PRO A 183 -10.98 1.05 -17.90
CA PRO A 183 -11.20 2.43 -18.32
C PRO A 183 -12.51 2.96 -17.73
N GLU A 184 -12.51 4.21 -17.22
CA GLU A 184 -13.74 4.84 -16.72
C GLU A 184 -14.82 4.79 -17.81
N PRO A 185 -16.07 4.40 -17.48
CA PRO A 185 -17.16 4.47 -18.43
C PRO A 185 -17.36 5.94 -18.86
N PRO A 186 -17.68 6.20 -20.15
CA PRO A 186 -17.82 7.55 -20.65
C PRO A 186 -18.87 8.30 -19.83
N ARG A 187 -18.51 9.49 -19.34
CA ARG A 187 -19.44 10.35 -18.59
C ARG A 187 -20.63 10.66 -19.51
N PRO A 188 -21.88 10.41 -19.09
CA PRO A 188 -23.03 10.77 -19.90
C PRO A 188 -22.98 12.27 -20.19
N SER A 189 -23.01 12.61 -21.49
CA SER A 189 -22.99 13.98 -21.94
C SER A 189 -24.18 14.73 -21.33
N LYS A 190 -23.90 15.78 -20.55
CA LYS A 190 -24.91 16.74 -20.09
C LYS A 190 -25.27 17.68 -21.25
N LEU A 191 -25.70 17.14 -22.39
CA LEU A 191 -26.34 17.95 -23.41
C LEU A 191 -27.77 18.22 -22.96
N PRO A 192 -28.19 19.49 -22.80
CA PRO A 192 -29.60 19.79 -22.66
C PRO A 192 -30.31 19.28 -23.92
N ARG A 193 -31.31 18.43 -23.75
CA ARG A 193 -32.26 18.16 -24.82
C ARG A 193 -33.04 19.46 -25.03
N PHE A 194 -32.82 20.11 -26.17
CA PHE A 194 -33.66 21.20 -26.66
C PHE A 194 -34.98 20.64 -27.20
#